data_AF-A0A840ID97-F1
#
_entry.id   AF-A0A840ID97-F1
#
_cell.length_a   1.000
_cell.length_b   1.000
_cell.length_c   1.000
_cell.angle_alpha   90.00
_cell.angle_beta   90.00
_cell.angle_gamma   90.00
#
_symmetry.space_group_name_H-M   'P 1'
#
loop_
_entity.id
_entity.type
_entity.pdbx_description
1 polymer ?
#
loop_
_entity_poly.entity_id
_entity_poly.type
_entity_poly.pdbx_seq_one_letter_code
_entity_poly.pdbx_strand_id
1 'polypeptide(L)'
;MYATTDHLPPFWGGPGTSSFARPRDARVLAFTREQAADALAGRTVWCIAALPSGIAAAEAVEACLCRPQEERVTTGWRGVEAGAELRRLAGRIDAMLAGAVSAAAELGERERAEYAEAVADGEELLGDEVAADDVVVLHDALAAVVAEAARARGAHVVRHLHGHGPHRAGAAAARGFLGGFDRGVDAWVATGREEVVAAMPSPGHVDRKHAAERGEEAPGLCWRAVLGDVVSEDREEHVGGTIGVRPRVAAR
;
A
#
# COMPACT_ATOMS: atom_id res chain seq x y z
N MET A 1 3.62 12.58 -34.53
CA MET A 1 2.49 13.53 -34.61
C MET A 1 1.26 12.75 -35.01
N TYR A 2 0.50 12.28 -34.03
CA TYR A 2 -0.93 11.98 -34.10
C TYR A 2 -1.44 12.05 -32.66
N ALA A 3 -2.38 12.97 -32.46
CA ALA A 3 -3.11 13.19 -31.21
C ALA A 3 -4.36 12.32 -31.23
N THR A 4 -4.69 11.71 -30.09
CA THR A 4 -6.02 11.15 -29.85
C THR A 4 -6.48 11.58 -28.46
N THR A 5 -7.21 12.68 -28.48
CA THR A 5 -8.35 13.07 -27.63
C THR A 5 -8.53 12.38 -26.28
N ASP A 6 -8.19 13.15 -25.24
CA ASP A 6 -8.87 13.17 -23.95
C ASP A 6 -10.38 13.42 -24.12
N HIS A 7 -11.18 12.55 -23.51
CA HIS A 7 -12.55 12.85 -23.12
C HIS A 7 -12.71 12.55 -21.62
N LEU A 8 -12.22 13.47 -20.79
CA LEU A 8 -12.75 13.67 -19.44
C LEU A 8 -14.00 14.56 -19.55
N PRO A 9 -15.15 14.20 -18.96
CA PRO A 9 -16.28 15.10 -18.90
C PRO A 9 -15.96 16.29 -17.94
N PRO A 10 -16.46 17.49 -18.24
CA PRO A 10 -16.23 18.67 -17.43
C PRO A 10 -17.20 18.65 -16.25
N PHE A 11 -16.69 18.68 -15.01
CA PHE A 11 -17.49 19.17 -13.90
C PHE A 11 -16.88 20.45 -13.36
N TRP A 12 -17.55 21.54 -13.71
CA TRP A 12 -17.38 22.85 -13.12
C TRP A 12 -17.94 22.82 -11.69
N GLY A 13 -17.11 23.23 -10.73
CA GLY A 13 -17.51 23.58 -9.37
C GLY A 13 -16.47 24.51 -8.78
N GLY A 14 -16.72 25.83 -8.87
CA GLY A 14 -15.87 26.86 -8.28
C GLY A 14 -15.86 26.85 -6.74
N PRO A 15 -15.11 27.75 -6.09
CA PRO A 15 -14.80 27.67 -4.67
C PRO A 15 -16.03 28.01 -3.82
N GLY A 16 -16.70 26.97 -3.33
CA GLY A 16 -17.71 27.04 -2.28
C GLY A 16 -17.10 26.61 -0.95
N THR A 17 -16.66 27.58 -0.14
CA THR A 17 -16.47 27.38 1.29
C THR A 17 -17.83 27.16 1.93
N SER A 18 -18.19 25.92 2.27
CA SER A 18 -19.33 25.64 3.14
C SER A 18 -18.92 24.74 4.31
N SER A 19 -18.57 25.41 5.40
CA SER A 19 -18.51 24.90 6.77
C SER A 19 -19.92 24.52 7.23
N PHE A 20 -20.36 23.28 7.01
CA PHE A 20 -21.45 22.64 7.75
C PHE A 20 -21.31 21.11 7.61
N ALA A 21 -20.75 20.44 8.62
CA ALA A 21 -20.85 18.99 8.74
C ALA A 21 -22.34 18.61 8.88
N ARG A 22 -22.91 17.93 7.88
CA ARG A 22 -24.33 17.53 7.88
C ARG A 22 -24.49 16.13 8.48
N PRO A 23 -25.67 15.75 8.98
CA PRO A 23 -25.99 14.37 9.42
C PRO A 23 -25.75 13.29 8.35
N ARG A 24 -25.66 13.69 7.07
CA ARG A 24 -25.28 12.82 5.95
C ARG A 24 -23.81 12.40 6.00
N ASP A 25 -22.93 13.28 6.47
CA ASP A 25 -21.49 13.02 6.59
C ASP A 25 -21.23 12.04 7.74
N ALA A 26 -21.94 12.19 8.86
CA ALA A 26 -21.87 11.26 9.99
C ALA A 26 -22.30 9.83 9.60
N ARG A 27 -23.35 9.68 8.78
CA ARG A 27 -23.79 8.35 8.29
C ARG A 27 -22.78 7.72 7.33
N VAL A 28 -22.20 8.53 6.44
CA VAL A 28 -21.15 8.05 5.52
C VAL A 28 -19.93 7.59 6.33
N LEU A 29 -19.49 8.39 7.32
CA LEU A 29 -18.37 8.04 8.18
C LEU A 29 -18.64 6.77 9.01
N ALA A 30 -19.85 6.63 9.57
CA ALA A 30 -20.23 5.42 10.30
C ALA A 30 -20.24 4.18 9.40
N PHE A 31 -20.81 4.30 8.19
CA PHE A 31 -20.82 3.22 7.21
C PHE A 31 -19.40 2.84 6.77
N THR A 32 -18.52 3.81 6.52
CA THR A 32 -17.11 3.55 6.17
C THR A 32 -16.36 2.85 7.32
N ARG A 33 -16.60 3.25 8.58
CA ARG A 33 -16.02 2.58 9.75
C ARG A 33 -16.47 1.11 9.82
N GLU A 34 -17.76 0.86 9.66
CA GLU A 34 -18.33 -0.49 9.73
C GLU A 34 -17.81 -1.38 8.59
N GLN A 35 -17.80 -0.87 7.35
CA GLN A 35 -17.24 -1.61 6.22
C GLN A 35 -15.75 -1.94 6.41
N ALA A 36 -14.95 -0.97 6.83
CA ALA A 36 -13.52 -1.19 7.06
C ALA A 36 -13.28 -2.20 8.19
N ALA A 37 -14.07 -2.13 9.27
CA ALA A 37 -13.99 -3.08 10.36
C ALA A 37 -14.38 -4.50 9.94
N ASP A 38 -15.43 -4.65 9.15
CA ASP A 38 -15.87 -5.97 8.64
C ASP A 38 -14.86 -6.56 7.65
N ALA A 39 -14.30 -5.71 6.76
CA ALA A 39 -13.27 -6.13 5.81
C ALA A 39 -12.00 -6.62 6.52
N LEU A 40 -11.59 -5.97 7.61
CA LEU A 40 -10.38 -6.29 8.37
C LEU A 40 -10.62 -7.29 9.52
N ALA A 41 -11.87 -7.68 9.79
CA ALA A 41 -12.19 -8.59 10.88
C ALA A 41 -11.46 -9.93 10.73
N GLY A 42 -10.89 -10.41 11.84
CA GLY A 42 -10.19 -11.69 11.90
C GLY A 42 -8.81 -11.71 11.25
N ARG A 43 -8.28 -10.55 10.84
CA ARG A 43 -6.96 -10.41 10.20
C ARG A 43 -6.00 -9.62 11.07
N THR A 44 -4.72 -9.84 10.84
CA THR A 44 -3.66 -9.00 11.37
C THR A 44 -3.16 -8.05 10.30
N VAL A 45 -3.07 -6.76 10.63
CA VAL A 45 -2.36 -5.77 9.82
C VAL A 45 -0.91 -5.70 10.31
N TRP A 46 -0.01 -6.32 9.57
CA TRP A 46 1.43 -6.33 9.83
C TRP A 46 2.08 -5.09 9.22
N CYS A 47 2.61 -4.21 10.06
CA CYS A 47 3.50 -3.14 9.60
C CYS A 47 4.93 -3.70 9.60
N ILE A 48 5.60 -3.67 8.45
CA ILE A 48 6.96 -4.19 8.28
C ILE A 48 7.87 -3.09 7.75
N ALA A 49 8.95 -2.82 8.48
CA ALA A 49 10.03 -1.95 8.03
C ALA A 49 11.37 -2.38 8.63
N ALA A 50 12.45 -1.82 8.13
CA ALA A 50 13.80 -2.11 8.63
C ALA A 50 14.75 -0.91 8.58
N LEU A 51 14.37 0.17 7.89
CA LEU A 51 15.14 1.41 7.82
C LEU A 51 14.53 2.48 8.72
N PRO A 52 15.32 3.42 9.26
CA PRO A 52 14.81 4.41 10.21
C PRO A 52 13.57 5.21 9.75
N SER A 53 13.53 5.59 8.47
CA SER A 53 12.36 6.27 7.89
C SER A 53 11.14 5.37 7.79
N GLY A 54 11.34 4.11 7.39
CA GLY A 54 10.29 3.10 7.32
C GLY A 54 9.71 2.78 8.69
N ILE A 55 10.56 2.63 9.70
CA ILE A 55 10.17 2.38 11.09
C ILE A 55 9.29 3.52 11.61
N ALA A 56 9.73 4.77 11.45
CA ALA A 56 8.93 5.93 11.87
C ALA A 56 7.58 6.01 11.12
N ALA A 57 7.55 5.67 9.83
CA ALA A 57 6.32 5.62 9.06
C ALA A 57 5.39 4.49 9.51
N ALA A 58 5.94 3.36 9.91
CA ALA A 58 5.18 2.23 10.42
C ALA A 58 4.60 2.49 11.79
N GLU A 59 5.38 3.04 12.72
CA GLU A 59 4.88 3.48 14.03
C GLU A 59 3.73 4.50 13.87
N ALA A 60 3.84 5.42 12.90
CA ALA A 60 2.79 6.38 12.62
C ALA A 60 1.50 5.72 12.08
N VAL A 61 1.62 4.74 11.19
CA VAL A 61 0.46 4.00 10.66
C VAL A 61 -0.15 3.10 11.74
N GLU A 62 0.65 2.36 12.48
CA GLU A 62 0.20 1.52 13.59
C GLU A 62 -0.55 2.35 14.64
N ALA A 63 -0.03 3.52 15.03
CA ALA A 63 -0.71 4.43 15.94
C ALA A 63 -2.05 4.96 15.40
N CYS A 64 -2.21 5.03 14.06
CA CYS A 64 -3.47 5.37 13.42
C CYS A 64 -4.47 4.20 13.43
N LEU A 65 -3.98 2.96 13.40
CA LEU A 65 -4.81 1.73 13.38
C LEU A 65 -5.27 1.32 14.79
N CYS A 66 -4.42 1.45 15.82
CA CYS A 66 -4.64 0.96 17.19
C CYS A 66 -5.50 1.86 18.11
N ARG A 67 -6.46 2.61 17.57
CA ARG A 67 -7.24 3.57 18.39
C ARG A 67 -8.24 2.83 19.31
N PRO A 68 -8.34 3.19 20.61
CA PRO A 68 -9.12 2.43 21.62
C PRO A 68 -10.61 2.28 21.32
N GLN A 69 -11.21 3.20 20.57
CA GLN A 69 -12.62 3.14 20.19
C GLN A 69 -12.90 2.07 19.13
N GLU A 70 -11.86 1.46 18.55
CA GLU A 70 -11.94 0.69 17.30
C GLU A 70 -11.26 -0.67 17.45
N GLU A 71 -11.61 -1.37 18.53
CA GLU A 71 -11.11 -2.66 19.07
C GLU A 71 -11.07 -3.87 18.09
N ARG A 72 -11.39 -3.69 16.80
CA ARG A 72 -11.59 -4.80 15.83
C ARG A 72 -10.42 -5.05 14.88
N VAL A 73 -9.40 -4.20 14.88
CA VAL A 73 -8.22 -4.39 14.01
C VAL A 73 -7.04 -4.84 14.86
N THR A 74 -6.58 -6.07 14.64
CA THR A 74 -5.33 -6.55 15.22
C THR A 74 -4.18 -6.00 14.39
N THR A 75 -3.19 -5.39 15.03
CA THR A 75 -1.95 -4.98 14.36
C THR A 75 -0.77 -5.79 14.89
N GLY A 76 0.23 -5.95 14.03
CA GLY A 76 1.54 -6.49 14.40
C GLY A 76 2.64 -5.62 13.82
N TRP A 77 3.79 -5.60 14.48
CA TRP A 77 4.99 -4.92 14.01
C TRP A 77 6.12 -5.92 13.87
N ARG A 78 6.88 -5.82 12.78
CA ARG A 78 8.05 -6.67 12.56
C ARG A 78 9.17 -5.96 11.83
N GLY A 79 10.39 -6.13 12.35
CA GLY A 79 11.62 -5.73 11.69
C GLY A 79 12.09 -6.77 10.66
N VAL A 80 12.68 -6.32 9.54
CA VAL A 80 13.42 -7.21 8.64
C VAL A 80 14.91 -7.13 8.95
N GLU A 81 15.50 -8.25 9.36
CA GLU A 81 16.92 -8.35 9.65
C GLU A 81 17.71 -8.71 8.38
N ALA A 82 18.63 -7.84 7.98
CA ALA A 82 19.36 -7.97 6.72
C ALA A 82 20.86 -7.69 6.88
N GLY A 83 21.68 -8.18 5.94
CA GLY A 83 23.10 -7.85 5.86
C GLY A 83 23.38 -6.35 5.71
N ALA A 84 24.59 -5.91 6.07
CA ALA A 84 24.96 -4.50 6.02
C ALA A 84 24.97 -3.93 4.59
N GLU A 85 25.31 -4.76 3.60
CA GLU A 85 25.30 -4.46 2.18
C GLU A 85 23.88 -4.09 1.71
N LEU A 86 22.92 -5.00 1.94
CA LEU A 86 21.53 -4.79 1.55
C LEU A 86 20.90 -3.59 2.29
N ARG A 87 21.16 -3.42 3.60
CA ARG A 87 20.71 -2.22 4.34
C ARG A 87 21.25 -0.94 3.72
N ARG A 88 22.52 -0.91 3.26
CA ARG A 88 23.10 0.27 2.57
C ARG A 88 22.44 0.51 1.22
N LEU A 89 22.20 -0.54 0.44
CA LEU A 89 21.53 -0.44 -0.86
C LEU A 89 20.10 0.09 -0.69
N ALA A 90 19.30 -0.53 0.18
CA ALA A 90 17.93 -0.12 0.45
C ALA A 90 17.86 1.31 1.00
N GLY A 91 18.76 1.69 1.93
CA GLY A 91 18.86 3.06 2.43
C GLY A 91 19.18 4.08 1.33
N ARG A 92 20.00 3.71 0.34
CA ARG A 92 20.28 4.55 -0.82
C ARG A 92 19.04 4.70 -1.72
N ILE A 93 18.29 3.61 -1.94
CA ILE A 93 17.04 3.64 -2.71
C ILE A 93 16.02 4.56 -2.04
N ASP A 94 15.81 4.44 -0.73
CA ASP A 94 14.92 5.31 0.05
C ASP A 94 15.37 6.77 -0.01
N ALA A 95 16.67 7.04 0.10
CA ALA A 95 17.20 8.39 -0.02
C ALA A 95 16.98 8.99 -1.43
N MET A 96 17.06 8.18 -2.49
CA MET A 96 16.72 8.59 -3.86
C MET A 96 15.23 8.86 -4.01
N LEU A 97 14.37 8.02 -3.43
CA LEU A 97 12.92 8.17 -3.40
C LEU A 97 12.47 9.44 -2.66
N ALA A 98 13.13 9.76 -1.54
CA ALA A 98 12.96 11.00 -0.79
C ALA A 98 13.64 12.21 -1.48
N GLY A 99 14.44 11.98 -2.52
CA GLY A 99 15.20 13.00 -3.24
C GLY A 99 16.34 13.65 -2.46
N ALA A 100 16.81 12.99 -1.40
CA ALA A 100 18.01 13.38 -0.67
C ALA A 100 19.29 13.09 -1.48
N VAL A 101 19.21 12.19 -2.47
CA VAL A 101 20.30 11.81 -3.37
C VAL A 101 19.85 11.99 -4.82
N SER A 102 20.73 12.52 -5.69
CA SER A 102 20.46 12.69 -7.12
C SER A 102 20.69 11.39 -7.91
N ALA A 103 20.10 11.30 -9.11
CA ALA A 103 20.19 10.16 -10.03
C ALA A 103 21.61 9.74 -10.46
N ALA A 104 22.65 10.49 -10.11
CA ALA A 104 24.04 10.11 -10.38
C ALA A 104 24.50 8.88 -9.56
N ALA A 105 23.73 8.46 -8.55
CA ALA A 105 23.91 7.16 -7.91
C ALA A 105 23.28 6.07 -8.79
N GLU A 106 24.06 5.53 -9.73
CA GLU A 106 23.58 4.48 -10.64
C GLU A 106 23.15 3.22 -9.87
N LEU A 107 21.92 2.76 -10.10
CA LEU A 107 21.42 1.44 -9.68
C LEU A 107 21.65 0.48 -10.85
N GLY A 108 22.82 -0.17 -10.83
CA GLY A 108 23.31 -1.02 -11.90
C GLY A 108 22.91 -2.48 -11.75
N GLU A 109 23.58 -3.33 -12.52
CA GLU A 109 23.32 -4.78 -12.53
C GLU A 109 23.70 -5.45 -11.22
N ARG A 110 24.79 -4.97 -10.59
CA ARG A 110 25.24 -5.48 -9.29
C ARG A 110 24.17 -5.24 -8.22
N GLU A 111 23.63 -4.03 -8.15
CA GLU A 111 22.53 -3.70 -7.24
C GLU A 111 21.27 -4.52 -7.52
N ARG A 112 20.95 -4.76 -8.80
CA ARG A 112 19.81 -5.60 -9.17
C ARG A 112 19.99 -7.04 -8.70
N ALA A 113 21.18 -7.62 -8.90
CA ALA A 113 21.48 -8.97 -8.43
C ALA A 113 21.41 -9.06 -6.90
N GLU A 114 22.02 -8.12 -6.18
CA GLU A 114 21.98 -8.06 -4.71
C GLU A 114 20.55 -7.94 -4.16
N TYR A 115 19.71 -7.13 -4.80
CA TYR A 115 18.30 -7.00 -4.40
C TYR A 115 17.45 -8.22 -4.79
N ALA A 116 17.74 -8.84 -5.94
CA ALA A 116 17.06 -10.05 -6.38
C ALA A 116 17.34 -11.26 -5.47
N GLU A 117 18.60 -11.40 -5.00
CA GLU A 117 18.96 -12.40 -3.99
C GLU A 117 18.14 -12.18 -2.71
N ALA A 118 18.02 -10.94 -2.24
CA ALA A 118 17.20 -10.63 -1.07
C ALA A 118 15.70 -10.95 -1.25
N VAL A 119 15.15 -10.76 -2.46
CA VAL A 119 13.77 -11.16 -2.78
C VAL A 119 13.63 -12.68 -2.75
N ALA A 120 14.63 -13.42 -3.24
CA ALA A 120 14.64 -14.89 -3.18
C ALA A 120 14.70 -15.40 -1.74
N ASP A 121 15.40 -14.69 -0.85
CA ASP A 121 15.48 -14.97 0.58
C ASP A 121 14.24 -14.45 1.36
N GLY A 122 13.25 -13.88 0.66
CA GLY A 122 12.09 -13.21 1.25
C GLY A 122 11.28 -14.08 2.23
N GLU A 123 11.17 -15.39 1.99
CA GLU A 123 10.48 -16.32 2.91
C GLU A 123 11.17 -16.43 4.26
N GLU A 124 12.51 -16.51 4.28
CA GLU A 124 13.30 -16.55 5.52
C GLU A 124 13.19 -15.21 6.27
N LEU A 125 13.28 -14.10 5.53
CA LEU A 125 13.16 -12.75 6.09
C LEU A 125 11.77 -12.48 6.68
N LEU A 126 10.72 -13.01 6.05
CA LEU A 126 9.34 -12.88 6.51
C LEU A 126 9.05 -13.71 7.78
N GLY A 127 9.77 -14.83 8.00
CA GLY A 127 9.53 -15.79 9.10
C GLY A 127 8.11 -16.36 9.10
N ASP A 128 7.59 -16.87 10.22
CA ASP A 128 6.36 -17.72 10.19
C ASP A 128 5.07 -17.07 10.73
N GLU A 129 5.10 -15.78 11.08
CA GLU A 129 3.98 -15.13 11.81
C GLU A 129 2.85 -14.65 10.90
N VAL A 130 3.16 -14.32 9.65
CA VAL A 130 2.17 -13.84 8.66
C VAL A 130 1.36 -15.02 8.15
N ALA A 131 0.05 -14.99 8.39
CA ALA A 131 -0.90 -15.99 7.95
C ALA A 131 -1.58 -15.60 6.62
N ALA A 132 -2.31 -16.56 6.03
CA ALA A 132 -3.19 -16.27 4.91
C ALA A 132 -4.28 -15.27 5.32
N ASP A 133 -4.77 -14.46 4.37
CA ASP A 133 -5.70 -13.33 4.55
C ASP A 133 -5.18 -12.17 5.42
N ASP A 134 -4.00 -12.25 6.05
CA ASP A 134 -3.39 -11.09 6.73
C ASP A 134 -3.09 -9.96 5.74
N VAL A 135 -2.99 -8.72 6.26
CA VAL A 135 -2.60 -7.55 5.47
C VAL A 135 -1.18 -7.16 5.86
N VAL A 136 -0.27 -7.12 4.89
CA VAL A 136 1.13 -6.77 5.09
C VAL A 136 1.41 -5.40 4.48
N VAL A 137 1.75 -4.42 5.31
CA VAL A 137 2.15 -3.07 4.90
C VAL A 137 3.67 -2.96 4.95
N LEU A 138 4.29 -2.80 3.78
CA LEU A 138 5.74 -2.69 3.60
C LEU A 138 6.12 -1.22 3.50
N HIS A 139 6.92 -0.73 4.46
CA HIS A 139 7.14 0.71 4.62
C HIS A 139 8.37 1.24 3.89
N ASP A 140 9.38 0.42 3.63
CA ASP A 140 10.62 0.87 3.01
C ASP A 140 11.15 -0.08 1.94
N ALA A 141 12.20 0.34 1.23
CA ALA A 141 12.82 -0.48 0.18
C ALA A 141 13.39 -1.80 0.69
N LEU A 142 13.72 -1.93 1.98
CA LEU A 142 14.24 -3.18 2.52
C LEU A 142 13.10 -4.16 2.83
N ALA A 143 12.02 -3.68 3.46
CA ALA A 143 10.83 -4.49 3.70
C ALA A 143 10.19 -4.96 2.40
N ALA A 144 10.26 -4.18 1.32
CA ALA A 144 9.70 -4.56 0.02
C ALA A 144 10.22 -5.91 -0.52
N VAL A 145 11.37 -6.42 -0.07
CA VAL A 145 11.91 -7.71 -0.54
C VAL A 145 11.04 -8.91 -0.14
N VAL A 146 10.20 -8.79 0.89
CA VAL A 146 9.34 -9.89 1.37
C VAL A 146 7.96 -9.93 0.67
N ALA A 147 7.71 -9.02 -0.28
CA ALA A 147 6.40 -8.89 -0.93
C ALA A 147 5.94 -10.19 -1.61
N GLU A 148 6.80 -10.81 -2.43
CA GLU A 148 6.45 -12.05 -3.12
C GLU A 148 6.17 -13.20 -2.13
N ALA A 149 6.96 -13.32 -1.07
CA ALA A 149 6.79 -14.34 -0.04
C ALA A 149 5.46 -14.15 0.72
N ALA A 150 5.14 -12.92 1.12
CA ALA A 150 3.89 -12.60 1.80
C ALA A 150 2.68 -12.94 0.92
N ARG A 151 2.70 -12.52 -0.36
CA ARG A 151 1.61 -12.85 -1.29
C ARG A 151 1.52 -14.35 -1.57
N ALA A 152 2.64 -15.07 -1.68
CA ALA A 152 2.65 -16.51 -1.89
C ALA A 152 1.96 -17.29 -0.75
N ARG A 153 1.96 -16.74 0.46
CA ARG A 153 1.21 -17.27 1.62
C ARG A 153 -0.27 -16.89 1.65
N GLY A 154 -0.72 -16.09 0.69
CA GLY A 154 -2.09 -15.62 0.60
C GLY A 154 -2.38 -14.39 1.46
N ALA A 155 -1.35 -13.64 1.87
CA ALA A 155 -1.54 -12.32 2.48
C ALA A 155 -1.76 -11.25 1.40
N HIS A 156 -2.46 -10.18 1.77
CA HIS A 156 -2.63 -8.99 0.95
C HIS A 156 -1.47 -8.03 1.18
N VAL A 157 -0.74 -7.63 0.14
CA VAL A 157 0.50 -6.87 0.29
C VAL A 157 0.34 -5.44 -0.20
N VAL A 158 0.57 -4.51 0.71
CA VAL A 158 0.49 -3.07 0.47
C VAL A 158 1.88 -2.46 0.60
N ARG A 159 2.33 -1.72 -0.42
CA ARG A 159 3.55 -0.93 -0.35
C ARG A 159 3.22 0.51 0.07
N HIS A 160 3.67 0.90 1.25
CA HIS A 160 3.53 2.28 1.72
C HIS A 160 4.63 3.15 1.12
N LEU A 161 4.18 4.09 0.31
CA LEU A 161 4.96 5.14 -0.31
C LEU A 161 5.06 6.33 0.67
N HIS A 162 6.00 6.29 1.61
CA HIS A 162 6.25 7.39 2.54
C HIS A 162 7.24 8.45 2.00
N GLY A 163 6.97 9.73 2.25
CA GLY A 163 7.93 10.81 1.92
C GLY A 163 8.14 11.09 0.43
N HIS A 164 7.33 10.53 -0.47
CA HIS A 164 7.42 10.81 -1.91
C HIS A 164 6.63 12.06 -2.27
N GLY A 165 7.34 13.17 -2.52
CA GLY A 165 6.78 14.34 -3.21
C GLY A 165 6.96 14.24 -4.72
N PRO A 166 6.20 15.02 -5.53
CA PRO A 166 6.37 15.03 -6.98
C PRO A 166 7.78 15.50 -7.38
N HIS A 167 8.31 14.89 -8.44
CA HIS A 167 9.54 15.25 -9.17
C HIS A 167 10.78 15.56 -8.32
N ARG A 168 11.42 14.52 -7.79
CA ARG A 168 12.76 14.63 -7.19
C ARG A 168 13.80 13.91 -8.03
N ALA A 169 14.98 14.51 -8.15
CA ALA A 169 16.02 14.16 -9.13
C ALA A 169 16.66 12.77 -9.00
N GLY A 170 16.18 11.87 -8.12
CA GLY A 170 16.57 10.45 -8.04
C GLY A 170 15.37 9.49 -7.96
N ALA A 171 14.16 10.00 -7.72
CA ALA A 171 13.00 9.18 -7.39
C ALA A 171 12.48 8.38 -8.60
N ALA A 172 12.66 8.89 -9.82
CA ALA A 172 12.29 8.17 -11.03
C ALA A 172 13.15 6.92 -11.26
N ALA A 173 14.47 7.03 -11.05
CA ALA A 173 15.38 5.90 -11.17
C ALA A 173 15.12 4.84 -10.08
N ALA A 174 14.90 5.28 -8.83
CA ALA A 174 14.56 4.38 -7.74
C ALA A 174 13.21 3.67 -7.96
N ARG A 175 12.17 4.38 -8.44
CA ARG A 175 10.90 3.75 -8.84
C ARG A 175 11.07 2.78 -10.00
N GLY A 176 11.87 3.12 -11.00
CA GLY A 176 12.17 2.22 -12.12
C GLY A 176 12.90 0.95 -11.68
N PHE A 177 13.84 1.08 -10.73
CA PHE A 177 14.52 -0.07 -10.12
C PHE A 177 13.54 -0.96 -9.35
N LEU A 178 12.77 -0.38 -8.45
CA LEU A 178 11.82 -1.11 -7.60
C LEU A 178 10.64 -1.71 -8.37
N GLY A 179 10.21 -1.08 -9.47
CA GLY A 179 9.15 -1.61 -10.31
C GLY A 179 9.50 -2.97 -10.94
N GLY A 180 10.79 -3.32 -11.03
CA GLY A 180 11.22 -4.68 -11.40
C GLY A 180 11.01 -5.74 -10.33
N PHE A 181 10.73 -5.32 -9.09
CA PHE A 181 10.59 -6.16 -7.89
C PHE A 181 9.23 -5.97 -7.19
N ASP A 182 8.31 -5.20 -7.76
CA ASP A 182 6.96 -4.99 -7.20
C ASP A 182 6.03 -6.20 -7.44
N ARG A 183 6.56 -7.31 -7.95
CA ARG A 183 5.79 -8.55 -8.01
C ARG A 183 5.40 -8.94 -6.59
N GLY A 184 4.13 -9.27 -6.41
CA GLY A 184 3.61 -9.55 -5.07
C GLY A 184 2.91 -8.37 -4.40
N VAL A 185 2.99 -7.15 -4.93
CA VAL A 185 2.30 -5.97 -4.36
C VAL A 185 0.90 -5.81 -4.95
N ASP A 186 -0.09 -5.70 -4.08
CA ASP A 186 -1.51 -5.56 -4.42
C ASP A 186 -1.96 -4.10 -4.46
N ALA A 187 -1.30 -3.23 -3.69
CA ALA A 187 -1.55 -1.80 -3.74
C ALA A 187 -0.32 -0.97 -3.34
N TRP A 188 -0.20 0.22 -3.94
CA TRP A 188 0.71 1.26 -3.48
C TRP A 188 -0.09 2.36 -2.77
N VAL A 189 0.21 2.60 -1.50
CA VAL A 189 -0.50 3.59 -0.68
C VAL A 189 0.42 4.75 -0.35
N ALA A 190 -0.01 5.98 -0.60
CA ALA A 190 0.70 7.19 -0.22
C ALA A 190 -0.13 8.00 0.77
N THR A 191 0.54 8.56 1.79
CA THR A 191 -0.10 9.41 2.81
C THR A 191 0.23 10.88 2.56
N GLY A 192 -0.81 11.69 2.40
CA GLY A 192 -0.76 13.15 2.36
C GLY A 192 -1.18 13.78 3.70
N ARG A 193 -1.25 15.12 3.75
CA ARG A 193 -1.63 15.84 4.99
C ARG A 193 -3.09 15.61 5.40
N GLU A 194 -3.98 15.42 4.43
CA GLU A 194 -5.42 15.29 4.64
C GLU A 194 -6.01 14.13 3.81
N GLU A 195 -5.16 13.29 3.22
CA GLU A 195 -5.61 12.20 2.35
C GLU A 195 -4.70 10.98 2.43
N VAL A 196 -5.29 9.80 2.21
CA VAL A 196 -4.58 8.56 1.91
C VAL A 196 -5.01 8.14 0.51
N VAL A 197 -4.05 7.87 -0.37
CA VAL A 197 -4.28 7.52 -1.77
C VAL A 197 -3.73 6.13 -2.02
N ALA A 198 -4.54 5.25 -2.59
CA ALA A 198 -4.13 3.92 -3.01
C ALA A 198 -4.18 3.80 -4.53
N ALA A 199 -3.19 3.16 -5.12
CA ALA A 199 -3.21 2.72 -6.50
C ALA A 199 -3.13 1.19 -6.53
N MET A 200 -4.07 0.55 -7.23
CA MET A 200 -4.14 -0.91 -7.36
C MET A 200 -3.84 -1.33 -8.81
N PRO A 201 -3.05 -2.39 -9.05
CA PRO A 201 -2.64 -2.80 -10.40
C PRO A 201 -3.80 -3.16 -11.33
N SER A 202 -4.91 -3.66 -10.79
CA SER A 202 -6.10 -4.09 -11.52
C SER A 202 -7.33 -3.40 -10.90
N PRO A 203 -8.27 -2.80 -11.66
CA PRO A 203 -8.30 -2.41 -13.07
C PRO A 203 -7.64 -1.02 -13.32
N GLY A 204 -6.47 -0.74 -12.72
CA GLY A 204 -5.90 0.61 -12.72
C GLY A 204 -6.72 1.58 -11.86
N HIS A 205 -7.33 1.06 -10.79
CA HIS A 205 -8.10 1.85 -9.85
C HIS A 205 -7.16 2.70 -8.98
N VAL A 206 -7.48 3.98 -8.86
CA VAL A 206 -6.87 4.86 -7.86
C VAL A 206 -7.97 5.25 -6.89
N ASP A 207 -7.90 4.70 -5.69
CA ASP A 207 -8.77 5.10 -4.60
C ASP A 207 -8.16 6.26 -3.81
N ARG A 208 -9.01 7.19 -3.39
CA ARG A 208 -8.60 8.36 -2.60
C ARG A 208 -9.56 8.54 -1.43
N LYS A 209 -9.01 8.45 -0.22
CA LYS A 209 -9.74 8.72 1.01
C LYS A 209 -9.30 10.06 1.58
N HIS A 210 -10.25 10.97 1.71
CA HIS A 210 -10.06 12.26 2.35
C HIS A 210 -10.47 12.21 3.82
N ALA A 211 -9.63 12.79 4.67
CA ALA A 211 -9.98 13.09 6.05
C ALA A 211 -11.10 14.14 6.08
N ALA A 212 -12.37 13.71 6.12
CA ALA A 212 -13.53 14.62 6.14
C ALA A 212 -13.60 15.44 7.44
N GLU A 213 -12.97 14.96 8.51
CA GLU A 213 -12.85 15.65 9.79
C GLU A 213 -11.44 16.22 9.97
N ARG A 214 -11.33 17.48 10.42
CA ARG A 214 -10.09 17.97 11.02
C ARG A 214 -10.01 17.42 12.44
N GLY A 215 -9.20 16.39 12.65
CA GLY A 215 -9.04 15.75 13.95
C GLY A 215 -8.04 14.62 13.90
N GLU A 216 -7.58 14.18 15.07
CA GLU A 216 -6.55 13.13 15.19
C GLU A 216 -7.00 11.74 14.70
N GLU A 217 -8.31 11.50 14.53
CA GLU A 217 -8.89 10.22 14.11
C GLU A 217 -8.93 10.03 12.59
N ALA A 218 -8.88 11.12 11.82
CA ALA A 218 -9.15 11.08 10.40
C ALA A 218 -8.14 10.26 9.57
N PRO A 219 -6.82 10.28 9.87
CA PRO A 219 -5.85 9.43 9.18
C PRO A 219 -6.10 7.93 9.40
N GLY A 220 -6.54 7.54 10.61
CA GLY A 220 -6.81 6.15 10.95
C GLY A 220 -7.99 5.55 10.19
N LEU A 221 -9.09 6.31 10.07
CA LEU A 221 -10.22 5.87 9.25
C LEU A 221 -9.85 5.77 7.76
N CYS A 222 -9.09 6.73 7.23
CA CYS A 222 -8.62 6.67 5.84
C CYS A 222 -7.77 5.43 5.58
N TRP A 223 -6.81 5.12 6.46
CA TRP A 223 -5.99 3.91 6.34
C TRP A 223 -6.84 2.65 6.35
N ARG A 224 -7.77 2.49 7.29
CA ARG A 224 -8.59 1.28 7.38
C ARG A 224 -9.56 1.13 6.22
N ALA A 225 -10.13 2.23 5.74
CA ALA A 225 -10.96 2.23 4.55
C ALA A 225 -10.15 1.77 3.33
N VAL A 226 -8.96 2.32 3.12
CA VAL A 226 -8.06 1.90 2.03
C VAL A 226 -7.68 0.43 2.13
N LEU A 227 -7.26 -0.04 3.31
CA LEU A 227 -6.89 -1.45 3.50
C LEU A 227 -8.09 -2.39 3.30
N GLY A 228 -9.27 -1.99 3.74
CA GLY A 228 -10.51 -2.73 3.50
C GLY A 228 -10.87 -2.83 2.01
N ASP A 229 -10.66 -1.76 1.26
CA ASP A 229 -10.88 -1.74 -0.19
C ASP A 229 -9.88 -2.67 -0.90
N VAL A 230 -8.59 -2.64 -0.54
CA VAL A 230 -7.56 -3.56 -1.08
C VAL A 230 -7.94 -5.02 -0.86
N VAL A 231 -8.34 -5.37 0.36
CA VAL A 231 -8.78 -6.73 0.71
C VAL A 231 -10.02 -7.15 -0.08
N SER A 232 -10.95 -6.21 -0.30
CA SER A 232 -12.20 -6.49 -1.01
C SER A 232 -11.97 -6.67 -2.50
N GLU A 233 -11.17 -5.81 -3.14
CA GLU A 233 -10.82 -5.90 -4.56
C GLU A 233 -10.05 -7.20 -4.87
N ASP A 234 -9.03 -7.55 -4.08
CA ASP A 234 -8.27 -8.79 -4.29
C ASP A 234 -9.17 -10.04 -4.17
N ARG A 235 -10.17 -10.01 -3.28
CA ARG A 235 -11.19 -11.08 -3.20
C ARG A 235 -12.09 -11.14 -4.42
N GLU A 236 -12.56 -10.03 -4.95
CA GLU A 236 -13.40 -10.05 -6.16
C GLU A 236 -12.65 -10.63 -7.38
N GLU A 237 -11.32 -10.48 -7.41
CA GLU A 237 -10.47 -11.06 -8.45
C GLU A 237 -10.12 -12.55 -8.20
N HIS A 238 -9.94 -12.98 -6.94
CA HIS A 238 -9.48 -14.35 -6.61
C HIS A 238 -10.60 -15.31 -6.16
N VAL A 239 -11.79 -14.83 -5.79
CA VAL A 239 -12.97 -15.68 -5.49
C VAL A 239 -13.62 -16.22 -6.78
N GLY A 240 -13.06 -15.91 -7.95
CA GLY A 240 -13.24 -16.63 -9.22
C GLY A 240 -12.37 -17.89 -9.36
N GLY A 241 -12.19 -18.67 -8.29
CA GLY A 241 -11.39 -19.88 -8.29
C GLY A 241 -11.64 -20.78 -9.50
N THR A 242 -10.56 -21.06 -10.26
CA THR A 242 -10.51 -21.97 -11.41
C THR A 242 -11.32 -21.52 -12.63
N ILE A 243 -10.69 -21.52 -13.80
CA ILE A 243 -11.37 -21.70 -15.08
C ILE A 243 -11.99 -23.10 -15.08
N GLY A 244 -13.09 -23.26 -14.34
CA GLY A 244 -14.00 -24.37 -14.48
C GLY A 244 -14.67 -24.20 -15.84
N VAL A 245 -14.36 -25.11 -16.76
CA VAL A 245 -15.10 -25.31 -18.00
C VAL A 245 -16.60 -25.20 -17.68
N ARG A 246 -17.26 -24.18 -18.22
CA ARG A 246 -18.72 -24.04 -18.12
C ARG A 246 -19.35 -25.38 -18.54
N PRO A 247 -20.19 -26.03 -17.71
CA PRO A 247 -20.94 -27.17 -18.17
C PRO A 247 -21.81 -26.69 -19.34
N ARG A 248 -21.60 -27.28 -20.52
CA ARG A 248 -22.49 -27.10 -21.67
C ARG A 248 -23.88 -27.53 -21.23
N VAL A 249 -24.76 -26.57 -20.96
CA VAL A 249 -26.18 -26.83 -20.86
C VAL A 249 -26.63 -27.29 -22.24
N ALA A 250 -27.06 -28.54 -22.34
CA ALA A 250 -27.67 -29.05 -23.56
C ALA A 250 -28.92 -28.23 -23.86
N ALA A 251 -28.97 -27.66 -25.07
CA ALA A 251 -30.16 -26.99 -25.57
C ALA A 251 -31.33 -27.98 -25.55
N ARG A 252 -32.46 -27.55 -24.98
CA ARG A 252 -33.76 -28.19 -25.18
C ARG A 252 -34.43 -27.57 -26.40
#